data_AF-A0A229TSY3-F1
#
_entry.id   AF-A0A229TSY3-F1
#
_cell.length_a   1.000
_cell.length_b   1.000
_cell.length_c   1.000
_cell.angle_alpha   90.00
_cell.angle_beta   90.00
_cell.angle_gamma   90.00
#
_symmetry.space_group_name_H-M   'P 1'
#
loop_
_entity.id
_entity.type
_entity.pdbx_description
1 polymer ?
#
loop_
_entity_poly.entity_id
_entity_poly.type
_entity_poly.pdbx_seq_one_letter_code
_entity_poly.pdbx_strand_id
1 'polypeptide(L)'
;MAGQRPAVWRVTGAASVFAITWVTRLVGLLAVISVVLPAGRRGMRGHVAVWLGLPQEATTAAAAVVLAVGVLLIMLASGLKRRKRRAWQLALAASVVLAVSHLGMQHVFGAGVVAVALAVTLVLNRRHFVALPDPVTGKWVALRVFLQLLVAGFVINVALLSVAPARFMAPLSFPDRMAEAALALFGVSGPAEFHVEWMDDLTATVGLLFGLGAVLLAAYFLLRSAEPAPSLSEDEKARLKALLDKHGARDSLGYFALRDDKFVVFSKTGKAAVTYRVIAGAAIASADPLGDNEAWPGAIEEFLAVCRRHGWVPAAMGCSELGATAWARFDLDVLEIGDEAVVDADTFTLDGRVMRGVRQAVAKTKRAGYRVRVRRSEDLAEGELAELEALAAKWRGSDTERGFSMALGRMGDPGSVLVTAEQDGVVRGLLQFVPWGEDGLSLDVMRRDRAADNGINELMISELLLAAGEYGVRYVSLNFAAFRKLLEQGRRIGAGPVARASAKFLGWMSHWVQIETLYRFNAKFQPRWVPRYLVYPGVRELPRVGVAVFEAEGLAGRSPRLRRLLRR
;
A
#
# COMPACT_ATOMS: atom_id res chain seq x y z
N MET A 1 32.12 -26.30 8.73
CA MET A 1 31.68 -25.35 7.69
C MET A 1 31.08 -24.14 8.40
N ALA A 2 31.70 -22.97 8.25
CA ALA A 2 31.30 -21.75 8.96
C ALA A 2 29.91 -21.29 8.48
N GLY A 3 28.91 -21.35 9.37
CA GLY A 3 27.58 -20.82 9.10
C GLY A 3 27.66 -19.32 8.83
N GLN A 4 27.49 -18.93 7.56
CA GLN A 4 27.23 -17.54 7.23
C GLN A 4 25.96 -17.13 7.99
N ARG A 5 26.10 -16.17 8.90
CA ARG A 5 24.94 -15.56 9.56
C ARG A 5 24.02 -15.00 8.47
N PRO A 6 22.70 -15.23 8.54
CA PRO A 6 21.77 -14.69 7.55
C PRO A 6 21.97 -13.18 7.41
N ALA A 7 21.79 -12.66 6.20
CA ALA A 7 21.94 -11.23 5.92
C ALA A 7 20.89 -10.43 6.70
N VAL A 8 21.27 -9.99 7.89
CA VAL A 8 20.49 -9.17 8.83
C VAL A 8 19.84 -7.98 8.11
N TRP A 9 18.52 -7.77 8.28
CA TRP A 9 17.81 -6.57 7.81
C TRP A 9 18.13 -5.31 8.64
N ARG A 10 19.39 -5.11 9.07
CA ARG A 10 19.82 -3.81 9.58
C ARG A 10 20.25 -2.96 8.40
N VAL A 11 19.37 -2.06 8.01
CA VAL A 11 19.68 -1.08 6.97
C VAL A 11 20.77 -0.14 7.51
N THR A 12 22.03 -0.35 7.09
CA THR A 12 23.17 0.46 7.52
C THR A 12 22.91 1.95 7.34
N GLY A 13 23.35 2.77 8.28
CA GLY A 13 23.15 4.23 8.23
C GLY A 13 21.69 4.67 8.42
N ALA A 14 20.82 3.86 9.06
CA ALA A 14 19.43 4.25 9.36
C ALA A 14 19.34 5.56 10.14
N ALA A 15 20.21 5.75 11.15
CA ALA A 15 20.31 7.00 11.90
C ALA A 15 20.73 8.18 11.01
N SER A 16 21.72 7.99 10.14
CA SER A 16 22.19 9.01 9.19
C SER A 16 21.08 9.41 8.20
N VAL A 17 20.39 8.43 7.61
CA VAL A 17 19.27 8.70 6.68
C VAL A 17 18.11 9.38 7.41
N PHE A 18 17.82 8.98 8.64
CA PHE A 18 16.81 9.64 9.47
C PHE A 18 17.17 11.09 9.75
N ALA A 19 18.41 11.35 10.19
CA ALA A 19 18.91 12.71 10.44
C ALA A 19 18.86 13.56 9.17
N ILE A 20 19.39 13.06 8.04
CA ILE A 20 19.33 13.75 6.74
C ILE A 20 17.89 14.06 6.35
N THR A 21 16.97 13.11 6.49
CA THR A 21 15.56 13.31 6.17
C THR A 21 14.95 14.46 6.98
N TRP A 22 15.23 14.51 8.29
CA TRP A 22 14.72 15.58 9.15
C TRP A 22 15.38 16.93 8.87
N VAL A 23 16.69 16.94 8.65
CA VAL A 23 17.41 18.16 8.25
C VAL A 23 16.85 18.67 6.92
N THR A 24 16.67 17.84 5.90
CA THR A 24 16.05 18.25 4.63
C THR A 24 14.65 18.86 4.82
N ARG A 25 13.81 18.27 5.69
CA ARG A 25 12.50 18.84 6.01
C ARG A 25 12.60 20.18 6.71
N LEU A 26 13.52 20.31 7.66
CA LEU A 26 13.72 21.53 8.42
C LEU A 26 14.24 22.65 7.50
N VAL A 27 15.22 22.37 6.64
CA VAL A 27 15.70 23.32 5.63
C VAL A 27 14.59 23.74 4.69
N GLY A 28 13.80 22.78 4.18
CA GLY A 28 12.66 23.10 3.34
C GLY A 28 11.59 23.93 4.05
N LEU A 29 11.29 23.62 5.32
CA LEU A 29 10.33 24.37 6.14
C LEU A 29 10.83 25.78 6.43
N LEU A 30 12.11 25.95 6.76
CA LEU A 30 12.73 27.25 6.98
C LEU A 30 12.70 28.11 5.71
N ALA A 31 12.96 27.51 4.54
CA ALA A 31 12.82 28.19 3.26
C ALA A 31 11.36 28.66 3.01
N VAL A 32 10.37 27.81 3.27
CA VAL A 32 8.95 28.19 3.18
C VAL A 32 8.61 29.30 4.17
N ILE A 33 9.01 29.16 5.44
CA ILE A 33 8.77 30.15 6.50
C ILE A 33 9.40 31.49 6.15
N SER A 34 10.62 31.50 5.60
CA SER A 34 11.33 32.73 5.22
C SER A 34 10.59 33.58 4.19
N VAL A 35 9.70 32.95 3.41
CA VAL A 35 8.87 33.60 2.39
C VAL A 35 7.44 33.87 2.89
N VAL A 36 6.84 32.92 3.61
CA VAL A 36 5.40 32.95 4.01
C VAL A 36 5.16 33.76 5.28
N LEU A 37 6.05 33.68 6.28
CA LEU A 37 5.89 34.48 7.49
C LEU A 37 6.39 35.89 7.17
N PRO A 38 5.50 36.90 7.10
CA PRO A 38 5.94 38.26 6.92
C PRO A 38 6.65 38.65 8.22
N ALA A 39 7.97 38.61 8.25
CA ALA A 39 8.78 39.27 9.27
C ALA A 39 8.65 40.82 9.16
N GLY A 40 7.44 41.33 8.92
CA GLY A 40 7.18 42.54 8.15
C GLY A 40 5.87 43.25 8.47
N ARG A 41 5.36 43.16 9.70
CA ARG A 41 4.58 44.28 10.28
C ARG A 41 5.23 44.73 11.60
N ARG A 42 6.26 45.58 11.43
CA ARG A 42 6.83 46.60 12.34
C ARG A 42 7.37 46.24 13.74
N GLY A 43 7.17 45.05 14.30
CA GLY A 43 7.47 44.82 15.74
C GLY A 43 8.81 44.18 16.15
N MET A 44 9.38 43.25 15.37
CA MET A 44 10.45 42.35 15.87
C MET A 44 11.76 42.43 15.06
N ARG A 45 12.26 43.65 14.83
CA ARG A 45 13.41 43.91 13.93
C ARG A 45 14.80 43.78 14.56
N GLY A 46 14.97 43.22 15.76
CA GLY A 46 16.24 43.36 16.51
C GLY A 46 17.39 42.43 16.12
N HIS A 47 17.23 41.11 16.23
CA HIS A 47 18.40 40.23 16.30
C HIS A 47 18.33 38.96 15.42
N VAL A 48 17.17 38.32 15.29
CA VAL A 48 17.06 37.04 14.54
C VAL A 48 16.99 37.26 13.04
N ALA A 49 16.29 38.31 12.58
CA ALA A 49 16.19 38.65 11.15
C ALA A 49 17.53 39.14 10.56
N VAL A 50 18.35 39.81 11.38
CA VAL A 50 19.72 40.22 11.04
C VAL A 50 20.64 39.00 10.99
N TRP A 51 20.51 38.07 11.95
CA TRP A 51 21.31 36.84 12.01
C TRP A 51 21.02 35.87 10.85
N LEU A 52 19.77 35.83 10.35
CA LEU A 52 19.34 34.94 9.26
C LEU A 52 19.53 35.53 7.86
N GLY A 53 19.88 36.81 7.72
CA GLY A 53 20.07 37.46 6.43
C GLY A 53 18.85 37.33 5.52
N LEU A 54 17.70 37.84 5.93
CA LEU A 54 16.50 37.82 5.08
C LEU A 54 16.45 39.07 4.17
N PRO A 55 16.18 38.90 2.86
CA PRO A 55 16.26 39.98 1.88
C PRO A 55 15.22 41.09 2.13
N GLN A 56 15.67 42.34 2.06
CA GLN A 56 14.76 43.50 2.01
C GLN A 56 14.26 43.82 0.60
N GLU A 57 14.92 43.29 -0.43
CA GLU A 57 14.58 43.47 -1.86
C GLU A 57 14.66 42.16 -2.65
N ALA A 58 14.06 41.07 -2.12
CA ALA A 58 13.87 39.90 -2.96
C ALA A 58 12.81 40.23 -4.01
N THR A 59 13.18 40.16 -5.29
CA THR A 59 12.20 40.14 -6.38
C THR A 59 11.20 39.00 -6.12
N THR A 60 9.94 39.21 -6.48
CA THR A 60 8.87 38.19 -6.37
C THR A 60 9.29 36.84 -6.97
N ALA A 61 10.10 36.87 -8.04
CA ALA A 61 10.78 35.72 -8.64
C ALA A 61 11.62 34.91 -7.65
N ALA A 62 12.52 35.55 -6.91
CA ALA A 62 13.45 34.88 -6.00
C ALA A 62 12.72 34.27 -4.81
N ALA A 63 11.74 34.98 -4.26
CA ALA A 63 10.88 34.48 -3.19
C ALA A 63 10.09 33.23 -3.63
N ALA A 64 9.57 33.24 -4.86
CA ALA A 64 8.87 32.09 -5.42
C ALA A 64 9.77 30.86 -5.63
N VAL A 65 11.00 31.06 -6.12
CA VAL A 65 11.97 29.96 -6.27
C VAL A 65 12.32 29.36 -4.91
N VAL A 66 12.59 30.18 -3.90
CA VAL A 66 12.87 29.71 -2.53
C VAL A 66 11.69 28.93 -1.95
N LEU A 67 10.46 29.43 -2.14
CA LEU A 67 9.24 28.74 -1.72
C LEU A 67 9.08 27.39 -2.43
N ALA A 68 9.25 27.37 -3.76
CA ALA A 68 9.17 26.17 -4.58
C ALA A 68 10.17 25.10 -4.17
N VAL A 69 11.43 25.51 -4.04
CA VAL A 69 12.54 24.65 -3.62
C VAL A 69 12.32 24.17 -2.19
N GLY A 70 11.81 25.01 -1.29
CA GLY A 70 11.49 24.65 0.09
C GLY A 70 10.43 23.55 0.18
N VAL A 71 9.29 23.72 -0.51
CA VAL A 71 8.24 22.70 -0.59
C VAL A 71 8.77 21.42 -1.26
N LEU A 72 9.54 21.55 -2.34
CA LEU A 72 10.15 20.42 -3.03
C LEU A 72 11.08 19.62 -2.10
N LEU A 73 11.91 20.28 -1.29
CA LEU A 73 12.78 19.61 -0.30
C LEU A 73 11.96 18.85 0.75
N ILE A 74 10.86 19.43 1.25
CA ILE A 74 9.94 18.75 2.18
C ILE A 74 9.36 17.47 1.54
N MET A 75 8.95 17.55 0.28
CA MET A 75 8.43 16.40 -0.46
C MET A 75 9.52 15.34 -0.70
N LEU A 76 10.70 15.77 -1.15
CA LEU A 76 11.85 14.91 -1.43
C LEU A 76 12.35 14.18 -0.18
N ALA A 77 12.21 14.77 1.00
CA ALA A 77 12.56 14.11 2.26
C ALA A 77 11.83 12.78 2.45
N SER A 78 10.59 12.64 1.96
CA SER A 78 9.88 11.36 1.98
C SER A 78 10.52 10.30 1.08
N GLY A 79 11.10 10.71 -0.05
CA GLY A 79 11.90 9.86 -0.94
C GLY A 79 13.29 9.54 -0.36
N LEU A 80 13.92 10.49 0.33
CA LEU A 80 15.18 10.28 1.07
C LEU A 80 15.01 9.27 2.20
N LYS A 81 13.89 9.33 2.95
CA LYS A 81 13.53 8.31 3.96
C LYS A 81 13.55 6.90 3.35
N ARG A 82 13.10 6.77 2.11
CA ARG A 82 13.05 5.53 1.32
C ARG A 82 14.34 5.22 0.57
N ARG A 83 15.40 5.99 0.81
CA ARG A 83 16.73 5.81 0.21
C ARG A 83 16.75 5.88 -1.32
N LYS A 84 15.79 6.59 -1.91
CA LYS A 84 15.62 6.68 -3.37
C LYS A 84 16.74 7.51 -3.99
N ARG A 85 17.44 6.94 -4.97
CA ARG A 85 18.56 7.60 -5.66
C ARG A 85 18.13 8.91 -6.35
N ARG A 86 16.96 8.94 -7.00
CA ARG A 86 16.44 10.16 -7.64
C ARG A 86 16.03 11.23 -6.63
N ALA A 87 15.44 10.85 -5.50
CA ALA A 87 15.12 11.81 -4.45
C ALA A 87 16.39 12.46 -3.90
N TRP A 88 17.47 11.68 -3.76
CA TRP A 88 18.79 12.19 -3.41
C TRP A 88 19.37 13.15 -4.46
N GLN A 89 19.34 12.78 -5.74
CA GLN A 89 19.82 13.67 -6.82
C GLN A 89 19.05 14.99 -6.87
N LEU A 90 17.73 14.93 -6.80
CA LEU A 90 16.87 16.12 -6.81
C LEU A 90 17.04 16.96 -5.55
N ALA A 91 17.21 16.34 -4.37
CA ALA A 91 17.43 17.08 -3.13
C ALA A 91 18.80 17.77 -3.13
N LEU A 92 19.82 17.12 -3.70
CA LEU A 92 21.13 17.72 -3.89
C LEU A 92 21.05 18.91 -4.85
N ALA A 93 20.41 18.75 -6.02
CA ALA A 93 20.21 19.83 -6.97
C ALA A 93 19.43 21.00 -6.34
N ALA A 94 18.32 20.71 -5.66
CA ALA A 94 17.52 21.70 -4.93
C ALA A 94 18.32 22.44 -3.85
N SER A 95 19.18 21.73 -3.10
CA SER A 95 20.05 22.34 -2.08
C SER A 95 21.12 23.24 -2.70
N VAL A 96 21.67 22.86 -3.86
CA VAL A 96 22.63 23.68 -4.61
C VAL A 96 21.96 24.92 -5.17
N VAL A 97 20.76 24.79 -5.78
CA VAL A 97 19.98 25.93 -6.26
C VAL A 97 19.69 26.89 -5.12
N LEU A 98 19.22 26.38 -3.96
CA LEU A 98 18.97 27.20 -2.78
C LEU A 98 20.23 27.93 -2.31
N ALA A 99 21.38 27.25 -2.27
CA ALA A 99 22.66 27.85 -1.89
C ALA A 99 23.07 28.98 -2.86
N VAL A 100 22.98 28.74 -4.17
CA VAL A 100 23.31 29.74 -5.21
C VAL A 100 22.35 30.94 -5.14
N SER A 101 21.05 30.72 -4.92
CA SER A 101 20.09 31.81 -4.75
C SER A 101 20.44 32.72 -3.57
N HIS A 102 20.84 32.15 -2.43
CA HIS A 102 21.27 32.95 -1.26
C HIS A 102 22.60 33.68 -1.48
N LEU A 103 23.54 33.09 -2.23
CA LEU A 103 24.79 33.77 -2.62
C LEU A 103 24.52 34.96 -3.56
N GLY A 104 23.64 34.79 -4.55
CA GLY A 104 23.25 35.85 -5.49
C GLY A 104 22.53 37.02 -4.82
N MET A 105 21.79 36.74 -3.73
CA MET A 105 21.13 37.79 -2.93
C MET A 105 22.07 38.49 -1.93
N GLN A 106 23.38 38.19 -1.90
CA GLN A 106 24.36 38.67 -0.89
C GLN A 106 24.03 38.28 0.57
N HIS A 107 23.12 37.33 0.78
CA HIS A 107 22.73 36.81 2.10
C HIS A 107 23.46 35.51 2.39
N VAL A 108 24.78 35.60 2.54
CA VAL A 108 25.68 34.43 2.69
C VAL A 108 25.55 33.78 4.08
N PHE A 109 25.13 34.54 5.10
CA PHE A 109 25.04 34.07 6.48
C PHE A 109 23.68 33.42 6.80
N GLY A 110 23.69 32.35 7.60
CA GLY A 110 22.48 31.63 8.01
C GLY A 110 21.97 30.63 6.96
N ALA A 111 20.97 31.01 6.17
CA ALA A 111 20.23 30.10 5.27
C ALA A 111 21.11 29.49 4.16
N GLY A 112 22.01 30.28 3.57
CA GLY A 112 22.99 29.80 2.57
C GLY A 112 23.94 28.74 3.14
N VAL A 113 24.49 28.96 4.34
CA VAL A 113 25.36 27.97 5.03
C VAL A 113 24.60 26.67 5.31
N VAL A 114 23.35 26.76 5.73
CA VAL A 114 22.51 25.59 6.00
C VAL A 114 22.23 24.80 4.71
N ALA A 115 21.98 25.47 3.58
CA ALA A 115 21.79 24.83 2.28
C ALA A 115 23.08 24.11 1.80
N VAL A 116 24.23 24.75 1.96
CA VAL A 116 25.55 24.14 1.65
C VAL A 116 25.83 22.95 2.56
N ALA A 117 25.59 23.07 3.86
CA ALA A 117 25.77 21.98 4.82
C ALA A 117 24.89 20.77 4.47
N LEU A 118 23.63 21.01 4.06
CA LEU A 118 22.74 19.96 3.57
C LEU A 118 23.29 19.29 2.31
N ALA A 119 23.74 20.08 1.32
CA ALA A 119 24.34 19.55 0.08
C ALA A 119 25.57 18.68 0.37
N VAL A 120 26.50 19.15 1.20
CA VAL A 120 27.69 18.39 1.64
C VAL A 120 27.28 17.10 2.34
N THR A 121 26.32 17.17 3.27
CA THR A 121 25.83 15.99 4.00
C THR A 121 25.22 14.95 3.05
N LEU A 122 24.45 15.39 2.05
CA LEU A 122 23.88 14.52 1.02
C LEU A 122 24.99 13.84 0.20
N VAL A 123 26.04 14.56 -0.20
CA VAL A 123 27.17 14.00 -0.97
C VAL A 123 27.94 12.97 -0.15
N LEU A 124 28.30 13.29 1.11
CA LEU A 124 29.03 12.39 2.00
C LEU A 124 28.26 11.09 2.28
N ASN A 125 26.92 11.14 2.26
CA ASN A 125 26.05 10.02 2.53
C ASN A 125 25.47 9.35 1.27
N ARG A 126 26.01 9.64 0.07
CA ARG A 126 25.51 9.11 -1.21
C ARG A 126 25.33 7.58 -1.23
N ARG A 127 26.21 6.86 -0.51
CA ARG A 127 26.21 5.38 -0.41
C ARG A 127 24.95 4.80 0.23
N HIS A 128 24.18 5.61 0.96
CA HIS A 128 22.95 5.16 1.59
C HIS A 128 21.72 5.25 0.67
N PHE A 129 21.82 5.97 -0.47
CA PHE A 129 20.71 6.27 -1.39
C PHE A 129 20.80 5.43 -2.67
N VAL A 130 20.74 4.11 -2.52
CA VAL A 130 20.92 3.13 -3.62
C VAL A 130 19.62 2.62 -4.21
N ALA A 131 18.47 2.91 -3.60
CA ALA A 131 17.20 2.35 -4.07
C ALA A 131 16.88 2.89 -5.46
N LEU A 132 16.54 1.97 -6.36
CA LEU A 132 16.16 2.26 -7.72
C LEU A 132 14.98 3.24 -7.76
N PRO A 133 14.92 4.08 -8.81
CA PRO A 133 13.71 4.78 -9.15
C PRO A 133 12.57 3.77 -9.18
N ASP A 134 11.43 4.12 -8.57
CA ASP A 134 10.22 3.36 -8.80
C ASP A 134 9.97 3.29 -10.32
N PRO A 135 9.61 2.11 -10.89
CA PRO A 135 9.30 2.01 -12.30
C PRO A 135 8.31 3.11 -12.64
N VAL A 136 8.72 4.03 -13.51
CA VAL A 136 8.08 5.34 -13.63
C VAL A 136 6.84 5.20 -14.52
N THR A 137 5.84 4.45 -14.06
CA THR A 137 4.52 4.41 -14.69
C THR A 137 3.93 5.83 -14.76
N GLY A 138 4.35 6.73 -13.86
CA GLY A 138 3.95 8.12 -13.81
C GLY A 138 4.84 9.15 -14.52
N LYS A 139 5.92 8.81 -15.25
CA LYS A 139 6.79 9.86 -15.87
C LYS A 139 6.02 10.67 -16.91
N TRP A 140 5.20 9.98 -17.69
CA TRP A 140 4.35 10.59 -18.71
C TRP A 140 3.18 11.35 -18.09
N VAL A 141 2.66 10.88 -16.94
CA VAL A 141 1.66 11.61 -16.16
C VAL A 141 2.25 12.88 -15.57
N ALA A 142 3.45 12.80 -14.97
CA ALA A 142 4.16 13.96 -14.44
C ALA A 142 4.47 15.00 -15.53
N LEU A 143 4.97 14.55 -16.69
CA LEU A 143 5.23 15.42 -17.84
C LEU A 143 3.93 16.04 -18.37
N ARG A 144 2.86 15.25 -18.50
CA ARG A 144 1.54 15.73 -18.96
C ARG A 144 0.97 16.78 -18.00
N VAL A 145 0.99 16.52 -16.69
CA VAL A 145 0.50 17.45 -15.66
C VAL A 145 1.34 18.73 -15.62
N PHE A 146 2.66 18.60 -15.75
CA PHE A 146 3.58 19.74 -15.83
C PHE A 146 3.24 20.65 -17.02
N LEU A 147 3.15 20.07 -18.22
CA LEU A 147 2.84 20.81 -19.45
C LEU A 147 1.43 21.39 -19.42
N GLN A 148 0.43 20.65 -18.93
CA GLN A 148 -0.94 21.13 -18.82
C GLN A 148 -1.05 22.36 -17.93
N LEU A 149 -0.38 22.36 -16.77
CA LEU A 149 -0.40 23.50 -15.86
C LEU A 149 0.36 24.70 -16.40
N LEU A 150 1.52 24.50 -17.05
CA LEU A 150 2.23 25.60 -17.71
C LEU A 150 1.41 26.22 -18.84
N VAL A 151 0.82 25.41 -19.71
CA VAL A 151 -0.01 25.89 -20.83
C VAL A 151 -1.27 26.58 -20.30
N ALA A 152 -1.93 26.03 -19.28
CA ALA A 152 -3.10 26.67 -18.68
C ALA A 152 -2.74 28.04 -18.06
N GLY A 153 -1.67 28.11 -17.27
CA GLY A 153 -1.21 29.37 -16.68
C GLY A 153 -0.83 30.40 -17.75
N PHE A 154 -0.12 29.97 -18.79
CA PHE A 154 0.23 30.81 -19.93
C PHE A 154 -1.01 31.38 -20.63
N VAL A 155 -1.97 30.52 -21.01
CA VAL A 155 -3.20 30.93 -21.72
C VAL A 155 -4.05 31.87 -20.86
N ILE A 156 -4.20 31.57 -19.56
CA ILE A 156 -4.94 32.43 -18.64
C ILE A 156 -4.27 33.80 -18.53
N ASN A 157 -2.95 33.87 -18.41
CA ASN A 157 -2.21 35.14 -18.36
C ASN A 157 -2.32 35.92 -19.68
N VAL A 158 -2.18 35.27 -20.83
CA VAL A 158 -2.39 35.93 -22.14
C VAL A 158 -3.82 36.47 -22.26
N ALA A 159 -4.82 35.73 -21.78
CA ALA A 159 -6.21 36.17 -21.77
C ALA A 159 -6.43 37.36 -20.81
N LEU A 160 -5.90 37.31 -19.60
CA LEU A 160 -5.93 38.42 -18.62
C LEU A 160 -5.33 39.70 -19.23
N LEU A 161 -4.17 39.58 -19.86
CA LEU A 161 -3.49 40.69 -20.54
C LEU A 161 -4.24 41.18 -21.79
N SER A 162 -5.11 40.36 -22.38
CA SER A 162 -5.85 40.71 -23.59
C SER A 162 -7.23 41.33 -23.34
N VAL A 163 -7.85 41.05 -22.19
CA VAL A 163 -9.18 41.55 -21.82
C VAL A 163 -9.12 42.96 -21.20
N ALA A 164 -7.94 43.41 -20.75
CA ALA A 164 -7.78 44.71 -20.09
C ALA A 164 -6.72 45.65 -20.74
N PRO A 165 -6.80 45.94 -22.06
CA PRO A 165 -5.79 46.75 -22.76
C PRO A 165 -5.69 48.20 -22.27
N ALA A 166 -6.74 48.75 -21.65
CA ALA A 166 -6.77 50.12 -21.12
C ALA A 166 -6.01 50.32 -19.81
N ARG A 167 -5.35 49.27 -19.29
CA ARG A 167 -4.66 49.28 -18.00
C ARG A 167 -3.13 49.23 -18.12
N PHE A 168 -2.61 49.37 -19.33
CA PHE A 168 -1.18 49.45 -19.62
C PHE A 168 -0.76 50.90 -19.90
N MET A 169 0.48 51.25 -19.55
CA MET A 169 1.07 52.57 -19.84
C MET A 169 1.27 52.80 -21.34
N ALA A 170 1.55 51.73 -22.08
CA ALA A 170 1.63 51.71 -23.53
C ALA A 170 0.89 50.48 -24.12
N PRO A 171 0.39 50.55 -25.36
CA PRO A 171 -0.23 49.40 -26.01
C PRO A 171 0.77 48.24 -26.15
N LEU A 172 0.57 47.15 -25.41
CA LEU A 172 1.39 45.94 -25.53
C LEU A 172 1.08 45.20 -26.83
N SER A 173 2.14 44.90 -27.59
CA SER A 173 2.07 44.02 -28.76
C SER A 173 1.71 42.59 -28.34
N PHE A 174 1.18 41.79 -29.26
CA PHE A 174 0.87 40.39 -28.97
C PHE A 174 2.11 39.57 -28.55
N PRO A 175 3.28 39.72 -29.20
CA PRO A 175 4.53 39.10 -28.73
C PRO A 175 4.91 39.47 -27.29
N ASP A 176 4.77 40.74 -26.91
CA ASP A 176 5.14 41.20 -25.57
C ASP A 176 4.19 40.64 -24.50
N ARG A 177 2.90 40.46 -24.82
CA ARG A 177 1.94 39.77 -23.94
C ARG A 177 2.31 38.31 -23.73
N MET A 178 2.79 37.64 -24.79
CA MET A 178 3.29 36.27 -24.67
C MET A 178 4.56 36.22 -23.83
N ALA A 179 5.49 37.16 -24.00
CA ALA A 179 6.69 37.26 -23.19
C ALA A 179 6.36 37.49 -21.71
N GLU A 180 5.47 38.44 -21.41
CA GLU A 180 4.97 38.72 -20.06
C GLU A 180 4.34 37.47 -19.42
N ALA A 181 3.40 36.83 -20.13
CA ALA A 181 2.72 35.63 -19.63
C ALA A 181 3.68 34.46 -19.38
N ALA A 182 4.72 34.31 -20.21
CA ALA A 182 5.75 33.28 -20.04
C ALA A 182 6.66 33.58 -18.84
N LEU A 183 7.10 34.83 -18.67
CA LEU A 183 7.97 35.24 -17.57
C LEU A 183 7.25 35.19 -16.21
N ALA A 184 5.96 35.54 -16.19
CA ALA A 184 5.10 35.45 -15.00
C ALA A 184 5.00 34.02 -14.44
N LEU A 185 5.10 32.97 -15.28
CA LEU A 185 5.13 31.57 -14.83
C LEU A 185 6.34 31.24 -13.93
N PHE A 186 7.40 32.02 -14.07
CA PHE A 186 8.64 31.90 -13.30
C PHE A 186 8.80 33.03 -12.27
N GLY A 187 7.76 33.87 -12.11
CA GLY A 187 7.76 35.04 -11.22
C GLY A 187 8.67 36.17 -11.69
N VAL A 188 9.15 36.14 -12.94
CA VAL A 188 10.02 37.17 -13.52
C VAL A 188 9.13 38.28 -14.10
N SER A 189 9.44 39.54 -13.79
CA SER A 189 8.78 40.69 -14.39
C SER A 189 9.08 40.74 -15.90
N GLY A 190 8.06 40.91 -16.72
CA GLY A 190 8.22 41.03 -18.16
C GLY A 190 8.20 42.48 -18.65
N PRO A 191 8.00 42.68 -19.97
CA PRO A 191 8.05 44.00 -20.61
C PRO A 191 6.81 44.88 -20.35
N ALA A 192 5.78 44.39 -19.65
CA ALA A 192 4.54 45.14 -19.43
C ALA A 192 4.69 46.19 -18.32
N GLU A 193 4.34 47.45 -18.63
CA GLU A 193 4.20 48.52 -17.65
C GLU A 193 2.72 48.76 -17.34
N PHE A 194 2.30 48.50 -16.10
CA PHE A 194 0.90 48.55 -15.67
C PHE A 194 0.54 49.91 -15.05
N HIS A 195 -0.67 50.40 -15.34
CA HIS A 195 -1.23 51.61 -14.71
C HIS A 195 -1.76 51.34 -13.29
N VAL A 196 -2.04 50.07 -12.97
CA VAL A 196 -2.65 49.66 -11.71
C VAL A 196 -1.91 48.46 -11.14
N GLU A 197 -1.30 48.64 -9.97
CA GLU A 197 -0.42 47.65 -9.31
C GLU A 197 -1.11 46.29 -9.08
N TRP A 198 -2.42 46.27 -8.81
CA TRP A 198 -3.15 45.01 -8.57
C TRP A 198 -3.18 44.07 -9.78
N MET A 199 -3.06 44.60 -11.01
CA MET A 199 -3.10 43.77 -12.21
C MET A 199 -1.76 43.08 -12.47
N ASP A 200 -0.66 43.78 -12.21
CA ASP A 200 0.69 43.21 -12.18
C ASP A 200 0.77 42.10 -11.12
N ASP A 201 0.31 42.40 -9.90
CA ASP A 201 0.21 41.43 -8.81
C ASP A 201 -0.63 40.21 -9.18
N LEU A 202 -1.76 40.41 -9.89
CA LEU A 202 -2.62 39.32 -10.32
C LEU A 202 -1.95 38.43 -11.37
N THR A 203 -1.32 39.00 -12.40
CA THR A 203 -0.63 38.23 -13.45
C THR A 203 0.58 37.50 -12.91
N ALA A 204 1.34 38.15 -12.02
CA ALA A 204 2.44 37.54 -11.29
C ALA A 204 1.95 36.40 -10.40
N THR A 205 0.88 36.61 -9.61
CA THR A 205 0.32 35.58 -8.71
C THR A 205 -0.23 34.38 -9.47
N VAL A 206 -0.98 34.60 -10.54
CA VAL A 206 -1.55 33.53 -11.38
C VAL A 206 -0.42 32.75 -12.07
N GLY A 207 0.54 33.44 -12.66
CA GLY A 207 1.71 32.81 -13.27
C GLY A 207 2.47 31.95 -12.27
N LEU A 208 2.76 32.50 -11.10
CA LEU A 208 3.45 31.79 -10.03
C LEU A 208 2.70 30.55 -9.57
N LEU A 209 1.39 30.66 -9.36
CA LEU A 209 0.56 29.58 -8.87
C LEU A 209 0.58 28.38 -9.83
N PHE A 210 0.47 28.66 -11.14
CA PHE A 210 0.52 27.62 -12.16
C PHE A 210 1.92 27.05 -12.36
N GLY A 211 2.96 27.89 -12.38
CA GLY A 211 4.36 27.44 -12.48
C GLY A 211 4.80 26.59 -11.28
N LEU A 212 4.54 27.08 -10.06
CA LEU A 212 4.80 26.36 -8.82
C LEU A 212 3.97 25.07 -8.74
N GLY A 213 2.67 25.16 -9.05
CA GLY A 213 1.77 24.01 -9.11
C GLY A 213 2.28 22.94 -10.09
N ALA A 214 2.74 23.35 -11.27
CA ALA A 214 3.31 22.45 -12.27
C ALA A 214 4.51 21.67 -11.71
N VAL A 215 5.48 22.37 -11.11
CA VAL A 215 6.67 21.76 -10.51
C VAL A 215 6.29 20.82 -9.36
N LEU A 216 5.43 21.26 -8.43
CA LEU A 216 5.07 20.49 -7.24
C LEU A 216 4.25 19.25 -7.58
N LEU A 217 3.24 19.36 -8.46
CA LEU A 217 2.44 18.20 -8.86
C LEU A 217 3.27 17.22 -9.71
N ALA A 218 4.12 17.72 -10.62
CA ALA A 218 5.03 16.85 -11.37
C ALA A 218 6.00 16.12 -10.44
N ALA A 219 6.57 16.82 -9.45
CA ALA A 219 7.42 16.21 -8.43
C ALA A 219 6.65 15.16 -7.60
N TYR A 220 5.39 15.44 -7.22
CA TYR A 220 4.54 14.46 -6.54
C TYR A 220 4.38 13.17 -7.37
N PHE A 221 4.05 13.28 -8.66
CA PHE A 221 3.89 12.10 -9.52
C PHE A 221 5.20 11.36 -9.79
N LEU A 222 6.34 12.06 -9.84
CA LEU A 222 7.66 11.46 -9.99
C LEU A 222 8.15 10.76 -8.72
N LEU A 223 7.77 11.25 -7.54
CA LEU A 223 8.21 10.75 -6.23
C LEU A 223 7.24 9.77 -5.59
N ARG A 224 6.02 9.64 -6.13
CA ARG A 224 5.03 8.68 -5.68
C ARG A 224 5.56 7.25 -5.84
N SER A 225 5.34 6.43 -4.82
CA SER A 225 5.66 4.99 -4.90
C SER A 225 4.94 4.38 -6.09
N ALA A 226 5.68 3.72 -6.97
CA ALA A 226 5.04 2.84 -7.94
C ALA A 226 4.37 1.69 -7.20
N GLU A 227 3.15 1.41 -7.61
CA GLU A 227 2.43 0.17 -7.36
C GLU A 227 2.55 -0.61 -8.68
N PRO A 228 3.67 -1.30 -8.96
CA PRO A 228 3.84 -2.01 -10.22
C PRO A 228 2.70 -3.00 -10.40
N ALA A 229 2.16 -3.08 -11.62
CA ALA A 229 1.11 -4.04 -11.93
C ALA A 229 1.69 -5.45 -11.76
N PRO A 230 1.14 -6.25 -10.83
CA PRO A 230 1.60 -7.61 -10.64
C PRO A 230 1.12 -8.48 -11.79
N SER A 231 2.00 -9.37 -12.25
CA SER A 231 1.64 -10.47 -13.14
C SER A 231 2.61 -11.62 -12.90
N LEU A 232 2.08 -12.78 -12.50
CA LEU A 232 2.81 -14.03 -12.57
C LEU A 232 2.83 -14.53 -14.02
N SER A 233 3.99 -14.89 -14.54
CA SER A 233 4.06 -15.59 -15.83
C SER A 233 3.55 -17.03 -15.70
N GLU A 234 3.15 -17.64 -16.81
CA GLU A 234 2.72 -19.05 -16.80
C GLU A 234 3.84 -20.00 -16.34
N ASP A 235 5.10 -19.70 -16.69
CA ASP A 235 6.27 -20.45 -16.20
C ASP A 235 6.44 -20.32 -14.67
N GLU A 236 6.23 -19.13 -14.12
CA GLU A 236 6.29 -18.88 -12.68
C GLU A 236 5.18 -19.62 -11.95
N LYS A 237 3.95 -19.61 -12.49
CA LYS A 237 2.82 -20.39 -11.95
C LYS A 237 3.11 -21.88 -11.97
N ALA A 238 3.64 -22.41 -13.07
CA ALA A 238 4.00 -23.83 -13.18
C ALA A 238 5.04 -24.24 -12.13
N ARG A 239 6.06 -23.40 -11.89
CA ARG A 239 7.07 -23.63 -10.85
C ARG A 239 6.49 -23.54 -9.44
N LEU A 240 5.60 -22.58 -9.18
CA LEU A 240 4.89 -22.49 -7.89
C LEU A 240 4.02 -23.73 -7.67
N LYS A 241 3.28 -24.18 -8.69
CA LYS A 241 2.47 -25.41 -8.62
C LYS A 241 3.35 -26.63 -8.29
N ALA A 242 4.49 -26.79 -8.94
CA ALA A 242 5.43 -27.87 -8.64
C ALA A 242 5.98 -27.84 -7.18
N LEU A 243 6.11 -26.65 -6.58
CA LEU A 243 6.46 -26.52 -5.16
C LEU A 243 5.28 -26.85 -4.23
N LEU A 244 4.05 -26.47 -4.62
CA LEU A 244 2.82 -26.83 -3.90
C LEU A 244 2.57 -28.34 -3.91
N ASP A 245 2.73 -28.99 -5.06
CA ASP A 245 2.51 -30.44 -5.19
C ASP A 245 3.44 -31.23 -4.24
N LYS A 246 4.65 -30.73 -3.98
CA LYS A 246 5.64 -31.41 -3.11
C LYS A 246 5.59 -30.99 -1.64
N HIS A 247 5.22 -29.74 -1.35
CA HIS A 247 5.39 -29.15 -0.02
C HIS A 247 4.15 -28.39 0.49
N GLY A 248 3.06 -28.38 -0.27
CA GLY A 248 1.84 -27.60 0.00
C GLY A 248 1.07 -28.04 1.23
N ALA A 249 1.28 -29.25 1.74
CA ALA A 249 0.62 -29.76 2.95
C ALA A 249 0.97 -28.98 4.23
N ARG A 250 2.07 -28.21 4.24
CA ARG A 250 2.54 -27.51 5.44
C ARG A 250 1.71 -26.29 5.83
N ASP A 251 1.09 -25.64 4.87
CA ASP A 251 0.34 -24.39 5.10
C ASP A 251 -0.94 -24.36 4.27
N SER A 252 -2.08 -24.29 4.95
CA SER A 252 -3.42 -24.16 4.38
C SER A 252 -3.62 -22.89 3.54
N LEU A 253 -2.75 -21.90 3.69
CA LEU A 253 -2.79 -20.67 2.90
C LEU A 253 -1.83 -20.71 1.70
N GLY A 254 -1.05 -21.79 1.54
CA GLY A 254 -0.04 -21.91 0.49
C GLY A 254 -0.61 -21.81 -0.93
N TYR A 255 -1.79 -22.39 -1.18
CA TYR A 255 -2.40 -22.40 -2.52
C TYR A 255 -2.70 -20.99 -3.06
N PHE A 256 -2.98 -20.03 -2.17
CA PHE A 256 -3.21 -18.63 -2.56
C PHE A 256 -1.96 -17.96 -3.16
N ALA A 257 -0.77 -18.56 -3.08
CA ALA A 257 0.42 -18.12 -3.81
C ALA A 257 0.20 -18.06 -5.34
N LEU A 258 -0.75 -18.83 -5.87
CA LEU A 258 -1.09 -18.89 -7.30
C LEU A 258 -2.02 -17.76 -7.79
N ARG A 259 -2.38 -16.82 -6.91
CA ARG A 259 -3.18 -15.65 -7.28
C ARG A 259 -2.44 -14.77 -8.29
N ASP A 260 -3.12 -14.35 -9.36
CA ASP A 260 -2.51 -13.66 -10.50
C ASP A 260 -1.94 -12.27 -10.17
N ASP A 261 -2.44 -11.63 -9.11
CA ASP A 261 -2.03 -10.28 -8.70
C ASP A 261 -0.82 -10.26 -7.74
N LYS A 262 0.05 -11.28 -7.84
CA LYS A 262 1.29 -11.41 -7.06
C LYS A 262 2.53 -11.32 -7.94
N PHE A 263 3.64 -10.94 -7.32
CA PHE A 263 4.99 -11.17 -7.81
C PHE A 263 5.56 -12.39 -7.08
N VAL A 264 6.58 -13.02 -7.67
CA VAL A 264 7.31 -14.11 -7.04
C VAL A 264 8.81 -13.84 -7.04
N VAL A 265 9.49 -14.27 -5.99
CA VAL A 265 10.94 -14.42 -5.96
C VAL A 265 11.26 -15.85 -5.56
N PHE A 266 12.07 -16.53 -6.37
CA PHE A 266 12.56 -17.87 -6.05
C PHE A 266 13.91 -17.77 -5.34
N SER A 267 14.16 -18.69 -4.42
CA SER A 267 15.51 -19.01 -3.95
C SER A 267 16.42 -19.37 -5.13
N LYS A 268 17.74 -19.15 -4.97
CA LYS A 268 18.73 -19.51 -6.01
C LYS A 268 18.69 -20.99 -6.42
N THR A 269 18.33 -21.87 -5.49
CA THR A 269 18.17 -23.31 -5.75
C THR A 269 16.87 -23.67 -6.44
N GLY A 270 15.91 -22.74 -6.52
CA GLY A 270 14.56 -22.97 -7.02
C GLY A 270 13.67 -23.82 -6.11
N LYS A 271 14.16 -24.24 -4.94
CA LYS A 271 13.44 -25.14 -4.01
C LYS A 271 12.45 -24.43 -3.08
N ALA A 272 12.51 -23.11 -3.04
CA ALA A 272 11.58 -22.27 -2.29
C ALA A 272 11.27 -20.96 -3.02
N ALA A 273 10.13 -20.36 -2.71
CA ALA A 273 9.67 -19.10 -3.29
C ALA A 273 8.90 -18.24 -2.28
N VAL A 274 8.97 -16.92 -2.44
CA VAL A 274 8.15 -15.94 -1.70
C VAL A 274 7.26 -15.23 -2.71
N THR A 275 5.94 -15.33 -2.54
CA THR A 275 4.97 -14.55 -3.31
C THR A 275 4.56 -13.30 -2.53
N TYR A 276 4.47 -12.16 -3.21
CA TYR A 276 4.26 -10.88 -2.56
C TYR A 276 3.55 -9.87 -3.46
N ARG A 277 3.01 -8.82 -2.85
CA ARG A 277 2.43 -7.68 -3.57
C ARG A 277 2.94 -6.36 -2.99
N VAL A 278 3.07 -5.34 -3.83
CA VAL A 278 3.58 -4.02 -3.42
C VAL A 278 2.44 -3.02 -3.31
N ILE A 279 2.17 -2.55 -2.11
CA ILE A 279 1.11 -1.56 -1.83
C ILE A 279 1.66 -0.47 -0.92
N ALA A 280 1.42 0.79 -1.27
CA ALA A 280 1.95 1.95 -0.54
C ALA A 280 3.48 1.90 -0.27
N GLY A 281 4.22 1.18 -1.12
CA GLY A 281 5.67 0.91 -1.02
C GLY A 281 6.06 0.02 0.17
N ALA A 282 5.14 -0.79 0.68
CA ALA A 282 5.43 -1.99 1.44
C ALA A 282 5.27 -3.20 0.51
N ALA A 283 6.21 -4.13 0.55
CA ALA A 283 6.13 -5.40 -0.15
C ALA A 283 5.62 -6.43 0.87
N ILE A 284 4.38 -6.89 0.69
CA ILE A 284 3.70 -7.79 1.61
C ILE A 284 3.75 -9.19 1.01
N ALA A 285 4.53 -10.07 1.61
CA ALA A 285 4.48 -11.50 1.35
C ALA A 285 3.19 -12.10 1.93
N SER A 286 2.57 -13.04 1.23
CA SER A 286 1.37 -13.74 1.70
C SER A 286 1.73 -15.13 2.23
N ALA A 287 1.28 -15.45 3.44
CA ALA A 287 1.46 -16.74 4.09
C ALA A 287 2.95 -17.12 4.29
N ASP A 288 3.24 -18.41 4.43
CA ASP A 288 4.61 -18.90 4.51
C ASP A 288 5.32 -18.86 3.14
N PRO A 289 6.68 -18.80 3.12
CA PRO A 289 7.41 -19.13 1.90
C PRO A 289 7.00 -20.53 1.41
N LEU A 290 6.83 -20.67 0.10
CA LEU A 290 6.45 -21.93 -0.51
C LEU A 290 7.68 -22.81 -0.77
N GLY A 291 7.55 -24.12 -0.61
CA GLY A 291 8.59 -25.10 -0.95
C GLY A 291 9.30 -25.68 0.26
N ASP A 292 10.53 -26.14 0.06
CA ASP A 292 11.36 -26.77 1.09
C ASP A 292 11.75 -25.77 2.19
N ASN A 293 11.47 -26.09 3.45
CA ASN A 293 11.69 -25.20 4.59
C ASN A 293 13.18 -24.96 4.86
N GLU A 294 14.05 -25.88 4.46
CA GLU A 294 15.50 -25.66 4.50
C GLU A 294 15.95 -24.59 3.50
N ALA A 295 15.20 -24.41 2.39
CA ALA A 295 15.49 -23.42 1.35
C ALA A 295 14.78 -22.08 1.58
N TRP A 296 13.85 -21.97 2.54
CA TRP A 296 13.14 -20.72 2.85
C TRP A 296 14.06 -19.52 3.14
N PRO A 297 15.15 -19.66 3.92
CA PRO A 297 16.07 -18.54 4.15
C PRO A 297 16.61 -17.95 2.84
N GLY A 298 16.93 -18.80 1.85
CA GLY A 298 17.41 -18.34 0.55
C GLY A 298 16.36 -17.57 -0.26
N ALA A 299 15.09 -17.95 -0.18
CA ALA A 299 14.00 -17.20 -0.83
C ALA A 299 13.72 -15.87 -0.11
N ILE A 300 13.77 -15.87 1.23
CA ILE A 300 13.63 -14.67 2.05
C ILE A 300 14.76 -13.67 1.74
N GLU A 301 16.02 -14.13 1.63
CA GLU A 301 17.16 -13.27 1.28
C GLU A 301 16.98 -12.56 -0.06
N GLU A 302 16.53 -13.29 -1.08
CA GLU A 302 16.26 -12.72 -2.40
C GLU A 302 15.10 -11.72 -2.35
N PHE A 303 14.01 -12.05 -1.64
CA PHE A 303 12.89 -11.13 -1.42
C PHE A 303 13.33 -9.84 -0.70
N LEU A 304 14.14 -9.96 0.35
CA LEU A 304 14.70 -8.80 1.04
C LEU A 304 15.64 -8.02 0.13
N ALA A 305 16.44 -8.67 -0.72
CA ALA A 305 17.28 -8.00 -1.70
C ALA A 305 16.45 -7.16 -2.69
N VAL A 306 15.32 -7.69 -3.17
CA VAL A 306 14.34 -6.94 -3.98
C VAL A 306 13.80 -5.75 -3.19
N CYS A 307 13.39 -5.95 -1.94
CA CYS A 307 12.91 -4.86 -1.09
C CYS A 307 13.95 -3.75 -0.90
N ARG A 308 15.23 -4.08 -0.67
CA ARG A 308 16.33 -3.09 -0.59
C ARG A 308 16.52 -2.34 -1.89
N ARG A 309 16.55 -3.08 -3.01
CA ARG A 309 16.76 -2.54 -4.35
C ARG A 309 15.68 -1.52 -4.70
N HIS A 310 14.44 -1.75 -4.28
CA HIS A 310 13.33 -0.84 -4.54
C HIS A 310 12.98 0.09 -3.37
N GLY A 311 13.66 0.01 -2.23
CA GLY A 311 13.32 0.81 -1.04
C GLY A 311 11.90 0.51 -0.51
N TRP A 312 11.43 -0.73 -0.70
CA TRP A 312 10.18 -1.21 -0.15
C TRP A 312 10.37 -1.71 1.28
N VAL A 313 9.34 -1.52 2.10
CA VAL A 313 9.31 -2.07 3.46
C VAL A 313 8.87 -3.53 3.35
N PRO A 314 9.72 -4.53 3.70
CA PRO A 314 9.31 -5.92 3.67
C PRO A 314 8.34 -6.21 4.82
N ALA A 315 7.32 -7.00 4.55
CA ALA A 315 6.44 -7.58 5.56
C ALA A 315 5.93 -8.93 5.07
N ALA A 316 5.51 -9.80 5.99
CA ALA A 316 4.81 -11.04 5.67
C ALA A 316 3.52 -11.12 6.49
N MET A 317 2.41 -11.47 5.86
CA MET A 317 1.09 -11.52 6.50
C MET A 317 0.55 -12.94 6.47
N GLY A 318 0.07 -13.42 7.62
CA GLY A 318 -0.63 -14.69 7.72
C GLY A 318 0.30 -15.90 7.74
N CYS A 319 1.59 -15.69 7.99
CA CYS A 319 2.54 -16.80 8.13
C CYS A 319 2.22 -17.65 9.38
N SER A 320 2.54 -18.93 9.31
CA SER A 320 2.49 -19.87 10.43
C SER A 320 3.57 -19.53 11.46
N GLU A 321 3.56 -20.21 12.61
CA GLU A 321 4.63 -20.09 13.60
C GLU A 321 6.01 -20.48 13.03
N LEU A 322 6.06 -21.50 12.16
CA LEU A 322 7.29 -21.93 11.50
C LEU A 322 7.80 -20.86 10.54
N GLY A 323 6.91 -20.31 9.71
CA GLY A 323 7.25 -19.22 8.80
C GLY A 323 7.71 -17.97 9.55
N ALA A 324 6.97 -17.58 10.59
CA ALA A 324 7.33 -16.46 11.46
C ALA A 324 8.73 -16.64 12.09
N THR A 325 9.05 -17.86 12.54
CA THR A 325 10.37 -18.21 13.06
C THR A 325 11.46 -18.07 11.99
N ALA A 326 11.19 -18.46 10.75
CA ALA A 326 12.13 -18.29 9.64
C ALA A 326 12.37 -16.80 9.32
N TRP A 327 11.31 -15.99 9.30
CA TRP A 327 11.39 -14.55 9.08
C TRP A 327 12.12 -13.80 10.21
N ALA A 328 11.91 -14.20 11.47
CA ALA A 328 12.53 -13.57 12.64
C ALA A 328 14.07 -13.61 12.61
N ARG A 329 14.65 -14.63 11.94
CA ARG A 329 16.11 -14.76 11.75
C ARG A 329 16.73 -13.62 10.93
N PHE A 330 15.92 -12.81 10.27
CA PHE A 330 16.35 -11.67 9.46
C PHE A 330 16.18 -10.31 10.16
N ASP A 331 16.09 -10.28 11.51
CA ASP A 331 15.84 -9.07 12.32
C ASP A 331 14.51 -8.38 11.96
N LEU A 332 13.46 -9.17 11.71
CA LEU A 332 12.10 -8.68 11.58
C LEU A 332 11.32 -9.01 12.85
N ASP A 333 10.54 -8.03 13.32
CA ASP A 333 9.60 -8.19 14.43
C ASP A 333 8.42 -9.07 14.00
N VAL A 334 7.94 -9.89 14.93
CA VAL A 334 6.82 -10.81 14.74
C VAL A 334 5.69 -10.40 15.68
N LEU A 335 4.48 -10.30 15.14
CA LEU A 335 3.27 -10.00 15.88
C LEU A 335 2.20 -11.04 15.56
N GLU A 336 1.71 -11.74 16.58
CA GLU A 336 0.56 -12.63 16.41
C GLU A 336 -0.68 -11.80 16.10
N ILE A 337 -1.28 -12.04 14.94
CA ILE A 337 -2.42 -11.26 14.46
C ILE A 337 -3.74 -11.97 14.65
N GLY A 338 -3.79 -13.30 14.82
CA GLY A 338 -5.03 -13.99 15.10
C GLY A 338 -4.89 -15.49 14.89
N ASP A 339 -6.04 -16.15 14.74
CA ASP A 339 -6.10 -17.60 14.61
C ASP A 339 -6.91 -18.01 13.37
N GLU A 340 -6.42 -19.03 12.69
CA GLU A 340 -7.16 -19.75 11.66
C GLU A 340 -7.98 -20.88 12.28
N ALA A 341 -9.20 -21.06 11.78
CA ALA A 341 -10.09 -22.13 12.21
C ALA A 341 -9.93 -23.37 11.31
N VAL A 342 -9.22 -24.39 11.79
CA VAL A 342 -9.06 -25.67 11.09
C VAL A 342 -9.96 -26.72 11.72
N VAL A 343 -10.88 -27.27 10.96
CA VAL A 343 -11.77 -28.36 11.40
C VAL A 343 -11.17 -29.69 10.95
N ASP A 344 -11.11 -30.64 11.87
CA ASP A 344 -10.76 -32.03 11.60
C ASP A 344 -12.05 -32.77 11.19
N ALA A 345 -12.08 -33.27 9.95
CA ALA A 345 -13.27 -33.89 9.39
C ALA A 345 -13.49 -35.31 9.91
N ASP A 346 -12.42 -36.04 10.27
CA ASP A 346 -12.51 -37.40 10.83
C ASP A 346 -13.28 -37.42 12.15
N THR A 347 -13.13 -36.36 12.93
CA THR A 347 -13.76 -36.21 14.25
C THR A 347 -15.04 -35.37 14.25
N PHE A 348 -15.41 -34.81 13.10
CA PHE A 348 -16.57 -33.94 12.99
C PHE A 348 -17.88 -34.73 13.13
N THR A 349 -18.78 -34.24 13.99
CA THR A 349 -20.15 -34.76 14.12
C THR A 349 -21.12 -33.64 14.42
N LEU A 350 -22.38 -33.79 14.01
CA LEU A 350 -23.48 -32.90 14.42
C LEU A 350 -24.09 -33.28 15.77
N ASP A 351 -23.66 -34.40 16.36
CA ASP A 351 -24.18 -34.91 17.63
C ASP A 351 -23.64 -34.15 18.84
N GLY A 352 -24.30 -34.36 19.97
CA GLY A 352 -23.91 -33.76 21.24
C GLY A 352 -24.49 -32.37 21.49
N ARG A 353 -24.25 -31.90 22.73
CA ARG A 353 -24.83 -30.65 23.26
C ARG A 353 -24.20 -29.41 22.61
N VAL A 354 -22.89 -29.45 22.38
CA VAL A 354 -22.12 -28.32 21.83
C VAL A 354 -22.56 -27.99 20.40
N MET A 355 -22.85 -29.02 19.59
CA MET A 355 -23.29 -28.88 18.20
C MET A 355 -24.78 -28.57 18.04
N ARG A 356 -25.54 -28.39 19.13
CA ARG A 356 -26.98 -28.12 19.09
C ARG A 356 -27.34 -26.94 18.18
N GLY A 357 -26.56 -25.85 18.23
CA GLY A 357 -26.79 -24.67 17.40
C GLY A 357 -26.63 -24.94 15.91
N VAL A 358 -25.54 -25.62 15.53
CA VAL A 358 -25.28 -26.02 14.13
C VAL A 358 -26.34 -27.00 13.66
N ARG A 359 -26.62 -28.06 14.44
CA ARG A 359 -27.63 -29.07 14.12
C ARG A 359 -29.02 -28.46 13.93
N GLN A 360 -29.41 -27.49 14.75
CA GLN A 360 -30.68 -26.77 14.58
C GLN A 360 -30.71 -25.93 13.31
N ALA A 361 -29.62 -25.24 12.97
CA ALA A 361 -29.50 -24.49 11.73
C ALA A 361 -29.63 -25.42 10.52
N VAL A 362 -28.84 -26.50 10.48
CA VAL A 362 -28.87 -27.55 9.44
C VAL A 362 -30.27 -28.13 9.28
N ALA A 363 -30.92 -28.54 10.38
CA ALA A 363 -32.26 -29.13 10.33
C ALA A 363 -33.32 -28.12 9.90
N LYS A 364 -33.16 -26.84 10.23
CA LYS A 364 -34.07 -25.77 9.78
C LYS A 364 -33.93 -25.54 8.27
N THR A 365 -32.72 -25.40 7.76
CA THR A 365 -32.49 -25.18 6.32
C THR A 365 -32.89 -26.39 5.49
N LYS A 366 -32.63 -27.63 5.94
CA LYS A 366 -33.14 -28.83 5.25
C LYS A 366 -34.67 -28.85 5.17
N ARG A 367 -35.37 -28.49 6.27
CA ARG A 367 -36.84 -28.37 6.28
C ARG A 367 -37.38 -27.26 5.38
N ALA A 368 -36.59 -26.21 5.14
CA ALA A 368 -36.91 -25.15 4.20
C ALA A 368 -36.67 -25.55 2.72
N GLY A 369 -36.31 -26.81 2.45
CA GLY A 369 -36.18 -27.35 1.09
C GLY A 369 -34.79 -27.25 0.49
N TYR A 370 -33.78 -26.79 1.24
CA TYR A 370 -32.41 -26.70 0.73
C TYR A 370 -31.78 -28.09 0.58
N ARG A 371 -31.15 -28.31 -0.57
CA ARG A 371 -30.30 -29.47 -0.87
C ARG A 371 -28.88 -28.99 -1.13
N VAL A 372 -27.89 -29.72 -0.61
CA VAL A 372 -26.48 -29.40 -0.84
C VAL A 372 -25.90 -30.37 -1.86
N ARG A 373 -25.06 -29.85 -2.75
CA ARG A 373 -24.21 -30.65 -3.63
C ARG A 373 -22.76 -30.28 -3.36
N VAL A 374 -21.95 -31.29 -3.07
CA VAL A 374 -20.49 -31.20 -2.98
C VAL A 374 -19.94 -31.87 -4.24
N ARG A 375 -19.03 -31.21 -4.95
CA ARG A 375 -18.43 -31.71 -6.20
C ARG A 375 -17.00 -31.20 -6.31
N ARG A 376 -16.12 -31.96 -6.96
CA ARG A 376 -14.83 -31.42 -7.39
C ARG A 376 -15.02 -30.51 -8.61
N SER A 377 -14.09 -29.60 -8.82
CA SER A 377 -14.05 -28.73 -10.01
C SER A 377 -14.10 -29.53 -11.32
N GLU A 378 -13.47 -30.70 -11.35
CA GLU A 378 -13.37 -31.59 -12.50
C GLU A 378 -14.69 -32.32 -12.81
N ASP A 379 -15.59 -32.44 -11.82
CA ASP A 379 -16.84 -33.17 -11.94
C ASP A 379 -18.03 -32.26 -12.31
N LEU A 380 -17.78 -30.96 -12.53
CA LEU A 380 -18.81 -30.00 -12.92
C LEU A 380 -19.25 -30.24 -14.37
N ALA A 381 -20.55 -30.04 -14.62
CA ALA A 381 -21.07 -30.09 -15.98
C ALA A 381 -20.53 -28.95 -16.84
N GLU A 382 -20.54 -29.14 -18.16
CA GLU A 382 -20.13 -28.09 -19.10
C GLU A 382 -20.99 -26.82 -18.89
N GLY A 383 -20.33 -25.67 -18.75
CA GLY A 383 -20.99 -24.37 -18.49
C GLY A 383 -21.37 -24.11 -17.03
N GLU A 384 -21.43 -25.13 -16.17
CA GLU A 384 -21.85 -24.96 -14.78
C GLU A 384 -20.91 -24.02 -14.00
N LEU A 385 -19.60 -24.16 -14.16
CA LEU A 385 -18.64 -23.27 -13.50
C LEU A 385 -18.88 -21.80 -13.84
N ALA A 386 -19.17 -21.49 -15.11
CA ALA A 386 -19.43 -20.13 -15.55
C ALA A 386 -20.73 -19.56 -14.94
N GLU A 387 -21.76 -20.39 -14.75
CA GLU A 387 -22.98 -20.00 -14.04
C GLU A 387 -22.70 -19.69 -12.56
N LEU A 388 -21.89 -20.53 -11.90
CA LEU A 388 -21.50 -20.32 -10.51
C LEU A 388 -20.64 -19.06 -10.34
N GLU A 389 -19.73 -18.78 -11.28
CA GLU A 389 -18.96 -17.54 -11.30
C GLU A 389 -19.85 -16.31 -11.47
N ALA A 390 -20.85 -16.37 -12.34
CA ALA A 390 -21.82 -15.30 -12.53
C ALA A 390 -22.64 -15.05 -11.25
N LEU A 391 -23.06 -16.11 -10.55
CA LEU A 391 -23.75 -16.01 -9.27
C LEU A 391 -22.85 -15.43 -8.16
N ALA A 392 -21.60 -15.92 -8.07
CA ALA A 392 -20.60 -15.40 -7.14
C ALA A 392 -20.37 -13.89 -7.37
N ALA A 393 -20.31 -13.47 -8.64
CA ALA A 393 -20.17 -12.08 -9.03
C ALA A 393 -21.40 -11.23 -8.64
N LYS A 394 -22.61 -11.75 -8.88
CA LYS A 394 -23.88 -11.11 -8.51
C LYS A 394 -24.00 -10.89 -7.00
N TRP A 395 -23.61 -11.88 -6.19
CA TRP A 395 -23.72 -11.82 -4.73
C TRP A 395 -22.56 -11.08 -4.05
N ARG A 396 -21.49 -10.73 -4.78
CA ARG A 396 -20.31 -10.04 -4.25
C ARG A 396 -20.66 -8.70 -3.57
N GLY A 397 -21.68 -8.00 -4.06
CA GLY A 397 -22.20 -6.76 -3.47
C GLY A 397 -21.29 -5.52 -3.58
N SER A 398 -20.02 -5.67 -3.98
CA SER A 398 -19.06 -4.59 -4.24
C SER A 398 -18.21 -4.89 -5.48
N ASP A 399 -17.81 -3.86 -6.24
CA ASP A 399 -17.03 -3.98 -7.49
C ASP A 399 -15.62 -4.57 -7.31
N THR A 400 -15.03 -4.44 -6.11
CA THR A 400 -13.70 -4.98 -5.81
C THR A 400 -13.79 -6.30 -5.08
N GLU A 401 -13.11 -7.32 -5.61
CA GLU A 401 -12.88 -8.56 -4.91
C GLU A 401 -12.04 -8.33 -3.65
N ARG A 402 -12.48 -8.91 -2.53
CA ARG A 402 -11.76 -8.88 -1.26
C ARG A 402 -10.81 -10.07 -1.19
N GLY A 403 -9.65 -9.86 -0.59
CA GLY A 403 -8.66 -10.90 -0.30
C GLY A 403 -7.34 -10.75 -1.04
N PHE A 404 -6.26 -11.16 -0.37
CA PHE A 404 -4.90 -11.24 -0.93
C PHE A 404 -4.17 -12.48 -0.41
N SER A 405 -4.13 -12.64 0.91
CA SER A 405 -3.54 -13.84 1.55
C SER A 405 -4.51 -15.03 1.56
N MET A 406 -5.79 -14.78 1.26
CA MET A 406 -6.90 -15.68 1.59
C MET A 406 -7.98 -15.75 0.50
N ALA A 407 -7.70 -15.25 -0.70
CA ALA A 407 -8.62 -15.36 -1.83
C ALA A 407 -7.83 -15.55 -3.13
N LEU A 408 -8.20 -16.54 -3.94
CA LEU A 408 -7.53 -16.84 -5.20
C LEU A 408 -7.95 -15.86 -6.31
N GLY A 409 -9.18 -15.37 -6.23
CA GLY A 409 -9.76 -14.41 -7.18
C GLY A 409 -10.25 -14.99 -8.50
N ARG A 410 -10.36 -16.32 -8.55
CA ARG A 410 -10.94 -17.10 -9.64
C ARG A 410 -11.53 -18.40 -9.09
N MET A 411 -12.37 -19.06 -9.87
CA MET A 411 -13.01 -20.31 -9.46
C MET A 411 -12.64 -21.48 -10.36
N GLY A 412 -12.75 -22.70 -9.81
CA GLY A 412 -12.58 -23.94 -10.57
C GLY A 412 -11.14 -24.33 -10.88
N ASP A 413 -10.16 -23.88 -10.09
CA ASP A 413 -8.80 -24.42 -10.15
C ASP A 413 -8.82 -25.94 -9.87
N PRO A 414 -8.02 -26.78 -10.56
CA PRO A 414 -8.01 -28.22 -10.35
C PRO A 414 -7.78 -28.63 -8.88
N GLY A 415 -8.50 -29.65 -8.44
CA GLY A 415 -8.55 -30.13 -7.07
C GLY A 415 -9.47 -29.32 -6.15
N SER A 416 -10.04 -28.21 -6.62
CA SER A 416 -10.98 -27.42 -5.82
C SER A 416 -12.28 -28.18 -5.59
N VAL A 417 -12.90 -27.95 -4.44
CA VAL A 417 -14.20 -28.50 -4.09
C VAL A 417 -15.22 -27.38 -4.02
N LEU A 418 -16.29 -27.50 -4.80
CA LEU A 418 -17.40 -26.57 -4.82
C LEU A 418 -18.57 -27.15 -4.04
N VAL A 419 -19.14 -26.33 -3.16
CA VAL A 419 -20.32 -26.67 -2.37
C VAL A 419 -21.43 -25.69 -2.71
N THR A 420 -22.51 -26.18 -3.30
CA THR A 420 -23.69 -25.38 -3.61
C THR A 420 -24.86 -25.77 -2.72
N ALA A 421 -25.65 -24.79 -2.30
CA ALA A 421 -26.94 -25.01 -1.67
C ALA A 421 -28.05 -24.53 -2.59
N GLU A 422 -28.93 -25.44 -2.99
CA GLU A 422 -30.03 -25.22 -3.93
C GLU A 422 -31.37 -25.30 -3.21
N GLN A 423 -32.28 -24.38 -3.54
CA GLN A 423 -33.68 -24.38 -3.09
C GLN A 423 -34.56 -24.22 -4.33
N ASP A 424 -35.50 -25.14 -4.53
CA ASP A 424 -36.41 -25.15 -5.69
C ASP A 424 -35.69 -25.08 -7.05
N GLY A 425 -34.56 -25.77 -7.16
CA GLY A 425 -33.73 -25.80 -8.39
C GLY A 425 -32.88 -24.54 -8.60
N VAL A 426 -32.88 -23.59 -7.67
CA VAL A 426 -32.07 -22.38 -7.75
C VAL A 426 -30.94 -22.41 -6.73
N VAL A 427 -29.72 -22.18 -7.18
CA VAL A 427 -28.56 -22.03 -6.28
C VAL A 427 -28.73 -20.76 -5.45
N ARG A 428 -28.67 -20.90 -4.12
CA ARG A 428 -28.80 -19.83 -3.11
C ARG A 428 -27.55 -19.66 -2.25
N GLY A 429 -26.64 -20.63 -2.28
CA GLY A 429 -25.36 -20.59 -1.56
C GLY A 429 -24.27 -21.25 -2.38
N LEU A 430 -23.05 -20.72 -2.28
CA LEU A 430 -21.88 -21.19 -3.00
C LEU A 430 -20.63 -21.02 -2.13
N LEU A 431 -19.94 -22.13 -1.89
CA LEU A 431 -18.60 -22.16 -1.32
C LEU A 431 -17.62 -22.74 -2.35
N GLN A 432 -16.40 -22.23 -2.37
CA GLN A 432 -15.26 -22.86 -3.03
C GLN A 432 -14.17 -23.08 -1.99
N PHE A 433 -13.61 -24.28 -2.01
CA PHE A 433 -12.41 -24.64 -1.27
C PHE A 433 -11.30 -24.99 -2.25
N VAL A 434 -10.11 -24.46 -2.02
CA VAL A 434 -8.90 -24.78 -2.79
C VAL A 434 -8.10 -25.88 -2.11
N PRO A 435 -7.27 -26.65 -2.85
CA PRO A 435 -6.44 -27.70 -2.28
C PRO A 435 -5.48 -27.20 -1.20
N TRP A 436 -5.33 -27.98 -0.13
CA TRP A 436 -4.28 -27.84 0.87
C TRP A 436 -3.59 -29.21 1.04
N GLY A 437 -2.49 -29.42 0.32
CA GLY A 437 -1.84 -30.74 0.28
C GLY A 437 -2.73 -31.79 -0.39
N GLU A 438 -2.57 -33.04 0.03
CA GLU A 438 -3.31 -34.19 -0.53
C GLU A 438 -4.67 -34.42 0.16
N ASP A 439 -4.77 -34.08 1.45
CA ASP A 439 -5.92 -34.40 2.33
C ASP A 439 -6.56 -33.16 2.98
N GLY A 440 -6.23 -31.95 2.52
CA GLY A 440 -6.73 -30.70 3.08
C GLY A 440 -7.49 -29.84 2.07
N LEU A 441 -8.41 -29.02 2.60
CA LEU A 441 -9.15 -28.00 1.87
C LEU A 441 -9.06 -26.65 2.60
N SER A 442 -8.98 -25.56 1.84
CA SER A 442 -8.92 -24.20 2.39
C SER A 442 -9.98 -23.31 1.77
N LEU A 443 -10.83 -22.68 2.61
CA LEU A 443 -11.96 -21.89 2.15
C LEU A 443 -11.50 -20.63 1.42
N ASP A 444 -11.88 -20.52 0.14
CA ASP A 444 -11.54 -19.40 -0.74
C ASP A 444 -12.76 -18.49 -0.99
N VAL A 445 -13.84 -19.06 -1.52
CA VAL A 445 -15.07 -18.32 -1.82
C VAL A 445 -16.15 -18.74 -0.84
N MET A 446 -16.84 -17.75 -0.25
CA MET A 446 -18.06 -17.96 0.52
C MET A 446 -19.07 -16.89 0.13
N ARG A 447 -20.12 -17.29 -0.59
CA ARG A 447 -21.17 -16.40 -1.10
C ARG A 447 -22.54 -17.02 -0.88
N ARG A 448 -23.54 -16.17 -0.69
CA ARG A 448 -24.94 -16.57 -0.60
C ARG A 448 -25.84 -15.47 -1.13
N ASP A 449 -26.99 -15.88 -1.62
CA ASP A 449 -28.08 -14.98 -1.97
C ASP A 449 -28.50 -14.16 -0.73
N ARG A 450 -28.82 -12.89 -0.94
CA ARG A 450 -29.34 -12.01 0.12
C ARG A 450 -30.72 -12.47 0.60
N ALA A 451 -31.47 -13.14 -0.28
CA ALA A 451 -32.76 -13.74 0.04
C ALA A 451 -32.64 -15.14 0.70
N ALA A 452 -31.42 -15.71 0.79
CA ALA A 452 -31.24 -17.03 1.39
C ALA A 452 -31.50 -17.04 2.89
N ASP A 453 -32.05 -18.16 3.36
CA ASP A 453 -32.34 -18.39 4.77
C ASP A 453 -31.08 -18.41 5.64
N ASN A 454 -31.22 -17.90 6.86
CA ASN A 454 -30.17 -18.00 7.87
C ASN A 454 -29.88 -19.48 8.19
N GLY A 455 -28.60 -19.86 8.18
CA GLY A 455 -28.14 -21.23 8.40
C GLY A 455 -27.57 -21.92 7.16
N ILE A 456 -27.70 -21.32 5.96
CA ILE A 456 -27.24 -21.95 4.71
C ILE A 456 -25.73 -22.23 4.70
N ASN A 457 -24.93 -21.35 5.29
CA ASN A 457 -23.48 -21.56 5.39
C ASN A 457 -23.17 -22.70 6.38
N GLU A 458 -23.87 -22.75 7.52
CA GLU A 458 -23.77 -23.87 8.45
C GLU A 458 -24.15 -25.21 7.79
N LEU A 459 -25.20 -25.22 6.96
CA LEU A 459 -25.59 -26.38 6.17
C LEU A 459 -24.48 -26.81 5.21
N MET A 460 -24.02 -25.91 4.33
CA MET A 460 -23.01 -26.23 3.32
C MET A 460 -21.69 -26.73 3.95
N ILE A 461 -21.19 -26.08 5.00
CA ILE A 461 -19.96 -26.50 5.68
C ILE A 461 -20.16 -27.86 6.36
N SER A 462 -21.30 -28.09 7.01
CA SER A 462 -21.56 -29.37 7.69
C SER A 462 -21.68 -30.53 6.71
N GLU A 463 -22.35 -30.33 5.57
CA GLU A 463 -22.47 -31.36 4.53
C GLU A 463 -21.12 -31.68 3.89
N LEU A 464 -20.27 -30.68 3.66
CA LEU A 464 -18.89 -30.92 3.21
C LEU A 464 -18.10 -31.75 4.23
N LEU A 465 -18.15 -31.38 5.52
CA LEU A 465 -17.42 -32.08 6.57
C LEU A 465 -17.92 -33.52 6.74
N LEU A 466 -19.22 -33.76 6.63
CA LEU A 466 -19.81 -35.10 6.70
C LEU A 466 -19.46 -35.96 5.46
N ALA A 467 -19.34 -35.35 4.28
CA ALA A 467 -18.96 -36.03 3.04
C ALA A 467 -17.43 -36.08 2.84
N ALA A 468 -16.62 -35.50 3.73
CA ALA A 468 -15.20 -35.26 3.51
C ALA A 468 -14.41 -36.55 3.18
N GLY A 469 -14.76 -37.67 3.82
CA GLY A 469 -14.15 -38.97 3.55
C GLY A 469 -14.33 -39.46 2.11
N GLU A 470 -15.44 -39.12 1.45
CA GLU A 470 -15.68 -39.44 0.02
C GLU A 470 -14.72 -38.67 -0.91
N TYR A 471 -14.22 -37.52 -0.44
CA TYR A 471 -13.26 -36.69 -1.16
C TYR A 471 -11.82 -36.89 -0.67
N GLY A 472 -11.55 -37.85 0.21
CA GLY A 472 -10.22 -38.05 0.80
C GLY A 472 -9.74 -36.83 1.59
N VAL A 473 -10.67 -36.01 2.11
CA VAL A 473 -10.38 -34.80 2.86
C VAL A 473 -10.45 -35.09 4.35
N ARG A 474 -9.40 -34.69 5.05
CA ARG A 474 -9.23 -34.83 6.49
C ARG A 474 -9.29 -33.49 7.23
N TYR A 475 -8.79 -32.42 6.59
CA TYR A 475 -8.73 -31.09 7.21
C TYR A 475 -9.43 -30.05 6.35
N VAL A 476 -10.27 -29.23 6.98
CA VAL A 476 -10.91 -28.09 6.31
C VAL A 476 -10.60 -26.81 7.08
N SER A 477 -9.85 -25.90 6.44
CA SER A 477 -9.69 -24.55 6.93
C SER A 477 -10.90 -23.70 6.55
N LEU A 478 -11.54 -23.12 7.57
CA LEU A 478 -12.61 -22.11 7.43
C LEU A 478 -12.05 -20.69 7.39
N ASN A 479 -10.77 -20.56 7.04
CA ASN A 479 -10.04 -19.32 6.91
C ASN A 479 -9.89 -18.54 8.23
N PHE A 480 -9.23 -17.39 8.15
CA PHE A 480 -8.68 -16.64 9.27
C PHE A 480 -9.66 -15.67 9.95
N ALA A 481 -9.60 -15.60 11.28
CA ALA A 481 -10.20 -14.51 12.05
C ALA A 481 -9.11 -13.54 12.54
N ALA A 482 -8.90 -12.46 11.79
CA ALA A 482 -7.87 -11.46 12.07
C ALA A 482 -8.15 -10.63 13.33
N PHE A 483 -7.12 -10.31 14.10
CA PHE A 483 -7.03 -9.31 15.18
C PHE A 483 -7.64 -9.65 16.56
N ARG A 484 -7.88 -10.93 16.88
CA ARG A 484 -8.40 -11.33 18.21
C ARG A 484 -7.50 -10.90 19.38
N LYS A 485 -6.22 -11.30 19.39
CA LYS A 485 -5.31 -11.02 20.52
C LYS A 485 -4.95 -9.54 20.68
N LEU A 486 -4.87 -8.80 19.58
CA LEU A 486 -4.62 -7.36 19.61
C LEU A 486 -5.78 -6.58 20.28
N LEU A 487 -7.01 -7.08 20.15
CA LEU A 487 -8.20 -6.54 20.85
C LEU A 487 -8.28 -6.99 22.32
N GLU A 488 -7.85 -8.22 22.64
CA GLU A 488 -7.83 -8.73 24.02
C GLU A 488 -6.67 -8.14 24.86
N GLN A 489 -5.48 -7.97 24.28
CA GLN A 489 -4.33 -7.33 24.94
C GLN A 489 -4.54 -5.82 25.13
N GLY A 490 -5.20 -5.14 24.18
CA GLY A 490 -5.60 -3.73 24.35
C GLY A 490 -6.59 -3.49 25.50
N ARG A 491 -7.27 -4.55 25.99
CA ARG A 491 -8.19 -4.50 27.14
C ARG A 491 -7.51 -4.86 28.48
N ARG A 492 -6.32 -5.47 28.48
CA ARG A 492 -5.56 -5.79 29.71
C ARG A 492 -4.46 -4.74 29.98
N ILE A 493 -4.82 -3.77 30.83
CA ILE A 493 -3.97 -3.06 31.82
C ILE A 493 -2.99 -1.97 31.29
N GLY A 494 -3.36 -0.71 31.56
CA GLY A 494 -2.53 0.45 31.99
C GLY A 494 -1.21 0.82 31.28
N ALA A 495 -1.21 1.92 30.48
CA ALA A 495 -0.06 2.84 30.28
C ALA A 495 -0.37 4.04 29.33
N GLY A 496 -0.20 5.28 29.79
CA GLY A 496 0.09 6.49 28.96
C GLY A 496 -0.89 6.96 27.85
N PRO A 497 -0.72 8.18 27.31
CA PRO A 497 -1.53 8.72 26.20
C PRO A 497 -1.42 7.92 24.90
N VAL A 498 -0.27 7.29 24.66
CA VAL A 498 0.04 6.54 23.43
C VAL A 498 -0.76 5.24 23.36
N ALA A 499 -0.88 4.47 24.44
CA ALA A 499 -1.68 3.24 24.41
C ALA A 499 -3.18 3.54 24.24
N ARG A 500 -3.67 4.68 24.73
CA ARG A 500 -5.03 5.15 24.46
C ARG A 500 -5.25 5.51 22.99
N ALA A 501 -4.28 6.15 22.34
CA ALA A 501 -4.33 6.43 20.89
C ALA A 501 -4.28 5.13 20.07
N SER A 502 -3.43 4.18 20.46
CA SER A 502 -3.36 2.85 19.85
C SER A 502 -4.67 2.07 20.03
N ALA A 503 -5.24 2.04 21.24
CA ALA A 503 -6.51 1.40 21.53
C ALA A 503 -7.69 2.06 20.77
N LYS A 504 -7.66 3.39 20.61
CA LYS A 504 -8.66 4.13 19.82
C LYS A 504 -8.50 3.86 18.32
N PHE A 505 -7.28 3.71 17.82
CA PHE A 505 -7.01 3.30 16.43
C PHE A 505 -7.44 1.84 16.19
N LEU A 506 -7.12 0.92 17.10
CA LEU A 506 -7.57 -0.48 17.08
C LEU A 506 -9.10 -0.59 17.16
N GLY A 507 -9.75 0.20 18.03
CA GLY A 507 -11.21 0.26 18.12
C GLY A 507 -11.88 0.93 16.91
N TRP A 508 -11.20 1.87 16.26
CA TRP A 508 -11.65 2.40 14.98
C TRP A 508 -11.54 1.34 13.88
N MET A 509 -10.48 0.53 13.87
CA MET A 509 -10.33 -0.60 12.93
C MET A 509 -11.33 -1.74 13.18
N SER A 510 -11.73 -1.99 14.43
CA SER A 510 -12.73 -3.04 14.74
C SER A 510 -14.12 -2.73 14.17
N HIS A 511 -14.44 -1.48 13.83
CA HIS A 511 -15.69 -1.16 13.14
C HIS A 511 -15.69 -1.65 11.67
N TRP A 512 -14.50 -1.77 11.07
CA TRP A 512 -14.33 -2.12 9.65
C TRP A 512 -14.11 -3.61 9.39
N VAL A 513 -13.92 -4.41 10.45
CA VAL A 513 -13.72 -5.85 10.33
C VAL A 513 -14.69 -6.56 11.28
N GLN A 514 -15.68 -7.27 10.73
CA GLN A 514 -16.65 -8.10 11.48
C GLN A 514 -15.99 -9.35 12.10
N ILE A 515 -14.83 -9.18 12.74
CA ILE A 515 -13.96 -10.24 13.26
C ILE A 515 -14.69 -11.09 14.28
N GLU A 516 -15.42 -10.45 15.20
CA GLU A 516 -16.11 -11.13 16.28
C GLU A 516 -17.25 -12.01 15.76
N THR A 517 -17.94 -11.57 14.71
CA THR A 517 -19.00 -12.35 14.05
C THR A 517 -18.42 -13.56 13.31
N LEU A 518 -17.31 -13.38 12.58
CA LEU A 518 -16.65 -14.48 11.86
C LEU A 518 -16.04 -15.50 12.83
N TYR A 519 -15.39 -15.04 13.90
CA TYR A 519 -14.88 -15.90 14.97
C TYR A 519 -16.01 -16.71 15.61
N ARG A 520 -17.10 -16.05 16.03
CA ARG A 520 -18.26 -16.75 16.63
C ARG A 520 -18.91 -17.72 15.66
N PHE A 521 -18.88 -17.45 14.37
CA PHE A 521 -19.35 -18.35 13.34
C PHE A 521 -18.46 -19.60 13.25
N ASN A 522 -17.15 -19.43 13.08
CA ASN A 522 -16.19 -20.54 12.97
C ASN A 522 -16.12 -21.38 14.25
N ALA A 523 -16.21 -20.76 15.43
CA ALA A 523 -16.20 -21.45 16.72
C ALA A 523 -17.33 -22.48 16.89
N LYS A 524 -18.43 -22.34 16.12
CA LYS A 524 -19.55 -23.31 16.15
C LYS A 524 -19.14 -24.71 15.69
N PHE A 525 -18.11 -24.82 14.86
CA PHE A 525 -17.64 -26.08 14.27
C PHE A 525 -16.53 -26.75 15.08
N GLN A 526 -16.25 -26.28 16.31
CA GLN A 526 -15.19 -26.81 17.17
C GLN A 526 -13.81 -26.92 16.47
N PRO A 527 -13.32 -25.85 15.81
CA PRO A 527 -12.06 -25.92 15.11
C PRO A 527 -10.87 -25.98 16.08
N ARG A 528 -9.78 -26.58 15.61
CA ARG A 528 -8.44 -26.31 16.13
C ARG A 528 -8.00 -24.92 15.67
N TRP A 529 -7.63 -24.07 16.63
CA TRP A 529 -7.12 -22.73 16.36
C TRP A 529 -5.62 -22.78 16.06
N VAL A 530 -5.24 -22.31 14.86
CA VAL A 530 -3.84 -22.26 14.42
C VAL A 530 -3.38 -20.80 14.38
N PRO A 531 -2.37 -20.40 15.17
CA PRO A 531 -1.96 -19.01 15.25
C PRO A 531 -1.31 -18.53 13.94
N ARG A 532 -1.61 -17.30 13.54
CA ARG A 532 -1.06 -16.63 12.36
C ARG A 532 -0.40 -15.31 12.74
N TYR A 533 0.68 -14.99 12.04
CA TYR A 533 1.58 -13.89 12.41
C TYR A 533 1.76 -12.86 11.28
N LEU A 534 1.99 -11.62 11.69
CA LEU A 534 2.45 -10.51 10.87
C LEU A 534 3.92 -10.24 11.20
N VAL A 535 4.74 -10.22 10.16
CA VAL A 535 6.17 -9.93 10.23
C VAL A 535 6.42 -8.54 9.64
N TYR A 536 7.24 -7.72 10.32
CA TYR A 536 7.55 -6.36 9.89
C TYR A 536 8.90 -5.88 10.47
N PRO A 537 9.55 -4.83 9.93
CA PRO A 537 10.91 -4.48 10.34
C PRO A 537 11.05 -3.72 11.66
N GLY A 538 9.94 -3.33 12.30
CA GLY A 538 9.96 -2.38 13.41
C GLY A 538 8.65 -1.62 13.61
N VAL A 539 8.33 -1.29 14.87
CA VAL A 539 7.10 -0.59 15.29
C VAL A 539 6.81 0.68 14.49
N ARG A 540 7.84 1.41 14.05
CA ARG A 540 7.70 2.65 13.27
C ARG A 540 7.10 2.45 11.88
N GLU A 541 7.25 1.26 11.29
CA GLU A 541 6.71 0.94 9.97
C GLU A 541 5.36 0.21 10.05
N LEU A 542 4.93 -0.20 11.25
CA LEU A 542 3.67 -0.91 11.49
C LEU A 542 2.43 -0.17 10.94
N PRO A 543 2.26 1.16 11.08
CA PRO A 543 1.11 1.85 10.48
C PRO A 543 1.06 1.73 8.96
N ARG A 544 2.22 1.78 8.30
CA ARG A 544 2.33 1.65 6.84
C ARG A 544 2.06 0.23 6.38
N VAL A 545 2.63 -0.75 7.07
CA VAL A 545 2.36 -2.18 6.84
C VAL A 545 0.88 -2.48 7.05
N GLY A 546 0.27 -1.94 8.11
CA GLY A 546 -1.16 -2.02 8.37
C GLY A 546 -1.98 -1.52 7.19
N VAL A 547 -1.78 -0.27 6.75
CA VAL A 547 -2.50 0.28 5.57
C VAL A 547 -2.32 -0.60 4.34
N ALA A 548 -1.11 -1.07 4.06
CA ALA A 548 -0.83 -1.94 2.92
C ALA A 548 -1.57 -3.29 3.04
N VAL A 549 -1.61 -3.88 4.24
CA VAL A 549 -2.36 -5.12 4.54
C VAL A 549 -3.87 -4.91 4.36
N PHE A 550 -4.44 -3.83 4.91
CA PHE A 550 -5.87 -3.54 4.74
C PHE A 550 -6.26 -3.33 3.28
N GLU A 551 -5.38 -2.70 2.49
CA GLU A 551 -5.61 -2.50 1.07
C GLU A 551 -5.35 -3.76 0.23
N ALA A 552 -4.42 -4.62 0.65
CA ALA A 552 -4.20 -5.93 0.04
C ALA A 552 -5.43 -6.82 0.22
N GLU A 553 -5.95 -6.95 1.44
CA GLU A 553 -7.14 -7.76 1.74
C GLU A 553 -8.46 -7.16 1.22
N GLY A 554 -8.43 -5.98 0.61
CA GLY A 554 -9.64 -5.32 0.11
C GLY A 554 -10.60 -4.85 1.22
N LEU A 555 -10.12 -4.75 2.46
CA LEU A 555 -10.84 -4.25 3.64
C LEU A 555 -10.88 -2.71 3.69
N ALA A 556 -9.89 -2.05 3.10
CA ALA A 556 -9.89 -0.61 2.85
C ALA A 556 -9.32 -0.34 1.45
N GLY A 557 -10.09 0.30 0.57
CA GLY A 557 -9.64 0.60 -0.78
C GLY A 557 -9.99 2.03 -1.17
N ARG A 558 -9.02 2.71 -1.82
CA ARG A 558 -9.31 3.89 -2.64
C ARG A 558 -10.52 3.58 -3.52
N SER A 559 -11.54 4.44 -3.53
CA SER A 559 -12.77 4.18 -4.29
C SER A 559 -12.46 3.75 -5.72
N PRO A 560 -13.28 2.91 -6.37
CA PRO A 560 -13.06 2.51 -7.77
C PRO A 560 -12.85 3.71 -8.70
N ARG A 561 -13.51 4.84 -8.39
CA ARG A 561 -13.31 6.14 -9.05
C ARG A 561 -11.90 6.68 -8.86
N LEU A 562 -11.38 6.71 -7.62
CA LEU A 562 -10.02 7.14 -7.33
C LEU A 562 -8.98 6.19 -7.96
N ARG A 563 -9.21 4.87 -7.97
CA ARG A 563 -8.32 3.90 -8.65
C ARG A 563 -8.32 4.08 -10.17
N ARG A 564 -9.47 4.34 -10.80
CA ARG A 564 -9.55 4.66 -12.25
C ARG A 564 -8.88 6.00 -12.57
N LEU A 565 -9.02 7.00 -11.69
CA LEU A 565 -8.42 8.32 -11.85
C LEU A 565 -6.90 8.30 -11.62
N LEU A 566 -6.41 7.33 -10.83
CA LEU A 566 -4.97 7.12 -10.57
C LEU A 566 -4.32 6.12 -11.56
N ARG A 567 -5.10 5.36 -12.34
CA ARG A 567 -4.64 4.46 -13.42
C ARG A 567 -4.62 5.13 -14.80
N ARG A 568 -5.29 6.27 -14.96
CA ARG A 568 -5.24 7.16 -16.14
C ARG A 568 -4.22 8.27 -15.90
#